data_AF-A0A7S2CCK2-F1
#
_entry.id   AF-A0A7S2CCK2-F1
#
_cell.length_a   1.000
_cell.length_b   1.000
_cell.length_c   1.000
_cell.angle_alpha   90.00
_cell.angle_beta   90.00
_cell.angle_gamma   90.00
#
_symmetry.space_group_name_H-M   'P 1'
#
loop_
_entity.id
_entity.type
_entity.pdbx_description
1 polymer ?
#
loop_
_entity_poly.entity_id
_entity_poly.type
_entity_poly.pdbx_seq_one_letter_code
_entity_poly.pdbx_strand_id
1 'polypeptide(L)'
;GGPLAHKSIVRHLVRPLDADLAVLTSFKVNVEAESPALFEASTFIWKLHNATWDQQLDTLEPEARLQLNATLNGGQPRSNVWGGITPVGARKPLFGAGTGAIIMLHWRALLDRLDSLVEQSDTSRYGQVIVTRAGHFVGCDHPRVLPALDDVFVPEGENYGGVTDRHFVFAFASRARVLRMLPWLATHDQPGVLWSPERAWFAYLRAQGMRVVTFDRVVALMRVHDEARYNWHGHGPIPPLPMPGHCDDQSWLKYPFEYLAMAGSCDLTLESCPKPQNRFFGPYLHWCAHKLHNCSAKGCGRALERMTNSGPKACGQRRAPMYGFQVCNERCSPGFSDTQKS
;
A
#
# COMPACT_ATOMS: atom_id res chain seq x y z
N GLY A 1 -0.60 0.60 -13.21
CA GLY A 1 0.00 1.92 -12.89
C GLY A 1 -0.15 2.88 -14.04
N GLY A 2 0.49 2.59 -15.17
CA GLY A 2 0.33 3.35 -16.41
C GLY A 2 1.16 4.63 -16.44
N PRO A 3 1.18 5.34 -17.59
CA PRO A 3 2.08 6.48 -17.80
C PRO A 3 1.93 7.61 -16.78
N LEU A 4 0.73 7.88 -16.29
CA LEU A 4 0.46 8.93 -15.33
C LEU A 4 1.13 8.68 -13.97
N ALA A 5 0.93 7.49 -13.39
CA ALA A 5 1.59 7.07 -12.16
C ALA A 5 3.11 7.11 -12.31
N HIS A 6 3.64 6.57 -13.40
CA HIS A 6 5.08 6.51 -13.67
C HIS A 6 5.72 7.90 -13.74
N LYS A 7 5.09 8.84 -14.46
CA LYS A 7 5.55 10.23 -14.53
C LYS A 7 5.48 10.94 -13.18
N SER A 8 4.44 10.67 -12.39
CA SER A 8 4.30 11.25 -11.05
C SER A 8 5.42 10.81 -10.10
N ILE A 9 5.84 9.53 -10.15
CA ILE A 9 6.98 9.02 -9.37
C ILE A 9 8.26 9.78 -9.74
N VAL A 10 8.55 9.91 -11.04
CA VAL A 10 9.75 10.64 -11.49
C VAL A 10 9.71 12.10 -11.04
N ARG A 11 8.56 12.76 -11.23
CA ARG A 11 8.38 14.19 -10.93
C ARG A 11 8.47 14.51 -9.45
N HIS A 12 7.81 13.72 -8.61
CA HIS A 12 7.54 14.07 -7.21
C HIS A 12 8.32 13.22 -6.20
N LEU A 13 8.93 12.12 -6.61
CA LEU A 13 9.75 11.29 -5.73
C LEU A 13 11.23 11.35 -6.13
N VAL A 14 11.54 11.07 -7.39
CA VAL A 14 12.94 10.95 -7.86
C VAL A 14 13.62 12.31 -7.90
N ARG A 15 13.07 13.26 -8.68
CA ARG A 15 13.69 14.58 -8.89
C ARG A 15 13.81 15.44 -7.63
N PRO A 16 12.78 15.59 -6.77
CA PRO A 16 12.86 16.50 -5.62
C PRO A 16 13.84 16.03 -4.56
N LEU A 17 14.12 14.72 -4.54
CA LEU A 17 15.05 14.09 -3.61
C LEU A 17 16.46 13.92 -4.17
N ASP A 18 16.65 14.18 -5.48
CA ASP A 18 17.89 13.84 -6.20
C ASP A 18 18.27 12.36 -6.00
N ALA A 19 17.27 11.49 -6.12
CA ALA A 19 17.42 10.06 -5.83
C ALA A 19 17.79 9.26 -7.08
N ASP A 20 18.65 8.26 -6.91
CA ASP A 20 18.80 7.19 -7.91
C ASP A 20 17.55 6.31 -7.93
N LEU A 21 17.03 6.04 -9.13
CA LEU A 21 15.86 5.19 -9.30
C LEU A 21 16.28 3.77 -9.69
N ALA A 22 15.87 2.80 -8.87
CA ALA A 22 15.95 1.38 -9.21
C ALA A 22 14.56 0.83 -9.57
N VAL A 23 14.43 0.22 -10.75
CA VAL A 23 13.21 -0.47 -11.19
C VAL A 23 13.40 -1.98 -11.02
N LEU A 24 12.69 -2.55 -10.05
CA LEU A 24 12.64 -3.99 -9.82
C LEU A 24 11.46 -4.61 -10.58
N THR A 25 11.73 -5.51 -11.53
CA THR A 25 10.69 -6.10 -12.39
C THR A 25 10.99 -7.55 -12.78
N SER A 26 10.03 -8.26 -13.37
CA SER A 26 10.27 -9.59 -13.95
C SER A 26 10.99 -9.52 -15.30
N PHE A 27 11.70 -10.58 -15.71
CA PHE A 27 12.34 -10.63 -17.04
C PHE A 27 11.35 -10.53 -18.22
N LYS A 28 10.07 -10.83 -17.99
CA LYS A 28 9.04 -10.78 -19.04
C LYS A 28 8.59 -9.36 -19.38
N VAL A 29 8.83 -8.41 -18.48
CA VAL A 29 8.41 -7.02 -18.65
C VAL A 29 9.48 -6.26 -19.42
N ASN A 30 9.08 -5.64 -20.53
CA ASN A 30 9.94 -4.70 -21.22
C ASN A 30 9.68 -3.30 -20.65
N VAL A 31 10.50 -2.89 -19.68
CA VAL A 31 10.33 -1.60 -18.98
C VAL A 31 10.39 -0.41 -19.94
N GLU A 32 11.25 -0.45 -20.95
CA GLU A 32 11.37 0.62 -21.96
C GLU A 32 10.06 0.82 -22.72
N ALA A 33 9.43 -0.28 -23.17
CA ALA A 33 8.18 -0.22 -23.91
C ALA A 33 6.95 0.05 -23.01
N GLU A 34 6.89 -0.59 -21.84
CA GLU A 34 5.71 -0.55 -20.96
C GLU A 34 5.73 0.64 -19.99
N SER A 35 6.90 1.17 -19.68
CA SER A 35 7.12 2.22 -18.69
C SER A 35 8.25 3.18 -19.08
N PRO A 36 8.18 3.86 -20.25
CA PRO A 36 9.29 4.69 -20.76
C PRO A 36 9.80 5.71 -19.72
N ALA A 37 8.90 6.38 -19.01
CA ALA A 37 9.26 7.37 -18.00
C ALA A 37 10.09 6.78 -16.83
N LEU A 38 9.78 5.55 -16.39
CA LEU A 38 10.58 4.89 -15.34
C LEU A 38 11.92 4.40 -15.90
N PHE A 39 11.93 3.88 -17.13
CA PHE A 39 13.14 3.43 -17.81
C PHE A 39 14.15 4.57 -17.97
N GLU A 40 13.72 5.69 -18.57
CA GLU A 40 14.55 6.87 -18.82
C GLU A 40 15.12 7.48 -17.54
N ALA A 41 14.36 7.44 -16.44
CA ALA A 41 14.79 7.98 -15.15
C ALA A 41 15.59 6.98 -14.30
N SER A 42 15.67 5.70 -14.69
CA SER A 42 16.28 4.66 -13.86
C SER A 42 17.80 4.65 -13.96
N THR A 43 18.46 4.65 -12.80
CA THR A 43 19.88 4.34 -12.64
C THR A 43 20.09 2.83 -12.72
N PHE A 44 19.15 2.06 -12.16
CA PHE A 44 19.22 0.61 -12.12
C PHE A 44 17.95 -0.05 -12.64
N ILE A 45 18.10 -1.09 -13.46
CA ILE A 45 17.00 -1.97 -13.86
C ILE A 45 17.34 -3.38 -13.39
N TRP A 46 16.67 -3.81 -12.33
CA TRP A 46 16.88 -5.12 -11.73
C TRP A 46 15.80 -6.07 -12.20
N LYS A 47 16.21 -7.05 -13.02
CA LYS A 47 15.33 -8.11 -13.48
C LYS A 47 15.39 -9.31 -12.52
N LEU A 48 14.22 -9.72 -12.05
CA LEU A 48 14.02 -10.91 -11.22
C LEU A 48 13.74 -12.11 -12.11
N HIS A 49 14.58 -13.15 -11.95
CA HIS A 49 14.40 -14.40 -12.69
C HIS A 49 12.99 -14.93 -12.41
N ASN A 50 12.34 -15.44 -13.46
CA ASN A 50 11.00 -16.02 -13.40
C ASN A 50 11.00 -17.35 -12.64
N ALA A 51 11.83 -17.49 -11.61
CA ALA A 51 11.69 -18.57 -10.66
C ALA A 51 10.27 -18.48 -10.11
N THR A 52 9.57 -19.61 -10.13
CA THR A 52 8.24 -19.68 -9.53
C THR A 52 8.36 -19.34 -8.04
N TRP A 53 7.31 -18.79 -7.41
CA TRP A 53 7.42 -18.29 -6.03
C TRP A 53 7.89 -19.37 -5.05
N ASP A 54 7.52 -20.62 -5.31
CA ASP A 54 8.02 -21.85 -4.69
C ASP A 54 9.54 -22.01 -4.82
N GLN A 55 10.12 -21.84 -6.01
CA GLN A 55 11.58 -21.92 -6.20
C GLN A 55 12.34 -20.86 -5.39
N GLN A 56 11.73 -19.70 -5.16
CA GLN A 56 12.33 -18.67 -4.32
C GLN A 56 12.23 -18.99 -2.81
N LEU A 57 11.29 -19.83 -2.41
CA LEU A 57 11.21 -20.35 -1.04
C LEU A 57 12.22 -21.48 -0.82
N ASP A 58 12.57 -22.23 -1.87
CA ASP A 58 13.60 -23.28 -1.78
C ASP A 58 14.99 -22.75 -1.43
N THR A 59 15.23 -21.46 -1.67
CA THR A 59 16.48 -20.80 -1.28
C THR A 59 16.47 -20.28 0.15
N LEU A 60 15.40 -20.49 0.92
CA LEU A 60 15.40 -20.21 2.36
C LEU A 60 16.34 -21.18 3.10
N GLU A 61 16.87 -20.74 4.23
CA GLU A 61 17.69 -21.57 5.11
C GLU A 61 16.94 -22.88 5.47
N PRO A 62 17.65 -24.02 5.60
CA PRO A 62 17.03 -25.33 5.79
C PRO A 62 16.02 -25.38 6.95
N GLU A 63 16.33 -24.71 8.06
CA GLU A 63 15.45 -24.63 9.23
C GLU A 63 14.17 -23.85 8.95
N ALA A 64 14.28 -22.65 8.37
CA ALA A 64 13.13 -21.83 7.98
C ALA A 64 12.24 -22.60 6.97
N ARG A 65 12.86 -23.32 6.04
CA ARG A 65 12.13 -24.15 5.06
C ARG A 65 11.39 -25.31 5.73
N LEU A 66 12.02 -25.99 6.69
CA LEU A 66 11.38 -27.09 7.42
C LEU A 66 10.15 -26.60 8.18
N GLN A 67 10.26 -25.45 8.86
CA GLN A 67 9.15 -24.84 9.60
C GLN A 67 8.05 -24.35 8.67
N LEU A 68 8.41 -23.69 7.56
CA LEU A 68 7.44 -23.30 6.53
C LEU A 68 6.67 -24.50 6.01
N ASN A 69 7.36 -25.60 5.68
CA ASN A 69 6.71 -26.83 5.23
C ASN A 69 5.76 -27.41 6.29
N ALA A 70 6.13 -27.36 7.57
CA ALA A 70 5.25 -27.77 8.66
C ALA A 70 4.00 -26.88 8.74
N THR A 71 4.16 -25.55 8.62
CA THR A 71 3.05 -24.59 8.61
C THR A 71 2.12 -24.79 7.41
N LEU A 72 2.67 -24.99 6.21
CA LEU A 72 1.90 -25.20 4.98
C LEU A 72 1.15 -26.54 4.97
N ASN A 73 1.75 -27.60 5.53
CA ASN A 73 1.17 -28.94 5.57
C ASN A 73 0.25 -29.19 6.77
N GLY A 74 0.40 -28.42 7.85
CA GLY A 74 -0.30 -28.61 9.13
C GLY A 74 -1.78 -28.19 9.15
N GLY A 75 -2.35 -27.73 8.02
CA GLY A 75 -3.77 -27.35 7.93
C GLY A 75 -4.18 -26.12 8.75
N GLN A 76 -3.21 -25.37 9.27
CA GLN A 76 -3.41 -24.12 10.02
C GLN A 76 -4.05 -23.03 9.13
N PRO A 77 -4.79 -22.08 9.71
CA PRO A 77 -5.84 -21.34 9.03
C PRO A 77 -5.33 -20.42 7.92
N ARG A 78 -6.24 -20.19 6.97
CA ARG A 78 -6.19 -19.38 5.74
C ARG A 78 -5.53 -18.01 5.92
N SER A 79 -4.22 -17.96 6.04
CA SER A 79 -3.46 -16.72 5.99
C SER A 79 -3.30 -16.27 4.54
N ASN A 80 -3.74 -15.05 4.23
CA ASN A 80 -3.45 -14.38 2.96
C ASN A 80 -1.97 -14.01 2.81
N VAL A 81 -1.17 -14.09 3.89
CA VAL A 81 0.26 -13.79 3.89
C VAL A 81 1.00 -14.77 2.99
N TRP A 82 0.61 -16.03 2.98
CA TRP A 82 1.17 -17.06 2.10
C TRP A 82 0.45 -17.19 0.76
N GLY A 83 -0.44 -16.24 0.43
CA GLY A 83 -1.17 -16.23 -0.83
C GLY A 83 -0.24 -16.22 -2.04
N GLY A 84 -0.61 -16.96 -3.09
CA GLY A 84 0.16 -17.07 -4.34
C GLY A 84 1.17 -18.22 -4.37
N ILE A 85 1.43 -18.89 -3.24
CA ILE A 85 2.30 -20.09 -3.19
C ILE A 85 1.49 -21.34 -3.55
N THR A 86 2.05 -22.16 -4.42
CA THR A 86 1.55 -23.52 -4.71
C THR A 86 2.51 -24.52 -4.08
N PRO A 87 2.09 -25.30 -3.07
CA PRO A 87 2.98 -26.29 -2.50
C PRO A 87 3.39 -27.35 -3.51
N VAL A 88 4.51 -28.00 -3.23
CA VAL A 88 5.04 -29.09 -4.04
C VAL A 88 3.98 -30.19 -4.18
N GLY A 89 3.64 -30.54 -5.42
CA GLY A 89 2.64 -31.56 -5.74
C GLY A 89 1.18 -31.08 -5.78
N ALA A 90 0.89 -29.83 -5.39
CA ALA A 90 -0.45 -29.25 -5.52
C ALA A 90 -0.71 -28.74 -6.94
N ARG A 91 -1.93 -28.94 -7.46
CA ARG A 91 -2.35 -28.44 -8.79
C ARG A 91 -2.78 -26.96 -8.79
N LYS A 92 -3.05 -26.40 -7.61
CA LYS A 92 -3.52 -25.02 -7.41
C LYS A 92 -2.94 -24.49 -6.10
N PRO A 93 -2.79 -23.16 -5.94
CA PRO A 93 -2.42 -22.55 -4.66
C PRO A 93 -3.34 -23.05 -3.54
N LEU A 94 -2.76 -23.46 -2.40
CA LEU A 94 -3.54 -23.91 -1.22
C LEU A 94 -4.40 -22.80 -0.64
N PHE A 95 -3.90 -21.57 -0.73
CA PHE A 95 -4.53 -20.38 -0.20
C PHE A 95 -5.07 -19.56 -1.36
N GLY A 96 -6.24 -18.95 -1.18
CA GLY A 96 -6.91 -18.17 -2.24
C GLY A 96 -6.03 -17.09 -2.85
N ALA A 97 -6.52 -16.45 -3.91
CA ALA A 97 -5.81 -15.35 -4.58
C ALA A 97 -5.35 -14.29 -3.56
N GLY A 98 -4.04 -14.22 -3.34
CA GLY A 98 -3.38 -13.32 -2.39
C GLY A 98 -1.96 -13.07 -2.87
N THR A 99 -1.41 -11.92 -2.50
CA THR A 99 -0.09 -11.45 -2.99
C THR A 99 0.93 -11.26 -1.86
N GLY A 100 0.62 -11.71 -0.64
CA GLY A 100 1.49 -11.50 0.53
C GLY A 100 2.89 -12.06 0.33
N ALA A 101 2.99 -13.33 -0.04
CA ALA A 101 4.27 -14.00 -0.23
C ALA A 101 5.05 -13.36 -1.38
N ILE A 102 4.33 -12.95 -2.42
CA ILE A 102 4.92 -12.25 -3.57
C ILE A 102 5.62 -10.97 -3.11
N ILE A 103 4.98 -10.17 -2.27
CA ILE A 103 5.57 -8.89 -1.79
C ILE A 103 6.83 -9.14 -0.96
N MET A 104 6.80 -10.13 -0.08
CA MET A 104 7.96 -10.48 0.76
C MET A 104 9.12 -11.06 -0.05
N LEU A 105 8.82 -11.80 -1.11
CA LEU A 105 9.82 -12.29 -2.06
C LEU A 105 10.46 -11.14 -2.85
N HIS A 106 9.69 -10.11 -3.23
CA HIS A 106 10.26 -8.89 -3.81
C HIS A 106 11.17 -8.16 -2.82
N TRP A 107 10.83 -8.11 -1.54
CA TRP A 107 11.69 -7.50 -0.52
C TRP A 107 12.99 -8.26 -0.30
N ARG A 108 12.95 -9.59 -0.31
CA ARG A 108 14.18 -10.40 -0.29
C ARG A 108 15.05 -10.09 -1.50
N ALA A 109 14.47 -10.11 -2.70
CA ALA A 109 15.24 -9.83 -3.89
C ALA A 109 15.77 -8.38 -3.92
N LEU A 110 15.01 -7.43 -3.38
CA LEU A 110 15.48 -6.07 -3.15
C LEU A 110 16.68 -6.04 -2.19
N LEU A 111 16.62 -6.77 -1.06
CA LEU A 111 17.72 -6.87 -0.12
C LEU A 111 19.00 -7.37 -0.79
N ASP A 112 18.91 -8.44 -1.58
CA ASP A 112 20.06 -8.99 -2.31
C ASP A 112 20.69 -7.95 -3.25
N ARG A 113 19.86 -7.14 -3.92
CA ARG A 113 20.35 -6.05 -4.80
C ARG A 113 21.00 -4.92 -4.00
N LEU A 114 20.41 -4.51 -2.89
CA LEU A 114 21.00 -3.49 -2.03
C LEU A 114 22.31 -3.97 -1.38
N ASP A 115 22.41 -5.25 -1.03
CA ASP A 115 23.66 -5.84 -0.51
C ASP A 115 24.75 -5.87 -1.60
N SER A 116 24.41 -6.14 -2.86
CA SER A 116 25.38 -6.06 -3.97
C SER A 116 25.97 -4.66 -4.19
N LEU A 117 25.23 -3.59 -3.84
CA LEU A 117 25.77 -2.21 -3.88
C LEU A 117 26.82 -1.97 -2.78
N VAL A 118 26.76 -2.74 -1.69
CA VAL A 118 27.72 -2.66 -0.58
C VAL A 118 29.06 -3.27 -0.96
N GLU A 119 29.02 -4.42 -1.63
CA GLU A 119 30.21 -5.12 -2.09
C GLU A 119 31.00 -4.30 -3.13
N GLN A 120 30.30 -3.47 -3.90
CA GLN A 120 30.90 -2.61 -4.93
C GLN A 120 31.53 -1.31 -4.37
N SER A 121 31.62 -1.15 -3.04
CA SER A 121 32.17 0.03 -2.35
C SER A 121 31.42 1.36 -2.61
N ASP A 122 30.22 1.31 -3.17
CA ASP A 122 29.39 2.49 -3.50
C ASP A 122 28.41 2.88 -2.38
N THR A 123 28.51 2.21 -1.21
CA THR A 123 27.59 2.39 -0.07
C THR A 123 27.62 3.74 0.59
N SER A 124 28.75 4.44 0.54
CA SER A 124 28.88 5.74 1.19
C SER A 124 27.92 6.80 0.63
N ARG A 125 27.29 6.53 -0.52
CA ARG A 125 26.42 7.47 -1.23
C ARG A 125 24.95 7.39 -0.82
N TYR A 126 24.47 6.25 -0.30
CA TYR A 126 23.05 6.05 0.00
C TYR A 126 22.77 6.16 1.50
N GLY A 127 22.09 7.22 1.91
CA GLY A 127 21.64 7.39 3.29
C GLY A 127 20.33 6.65 3.61
N GLN A 128 19.42 6.55 2.63
CA GLN A 128 18.08 6.00 2.82
C GLN A 128 17.58 5.24 1.59
N VAL A 129 16.56 4.42 1.79
CA VAL A 129 15.85 3.69 0.74
C VAL A 129 14.37 4.05 0.83
N ILE A 130 13.77 4.38 -0.32
CA ILE A 130 12.32 4.54 -0.46
C ILE A 130 11.80 3.40 -1.32
N VAL A 131 10.92 2.58 -0.74
CA VAL A 131 10.23 1.52 -1.49
C VAL A 131 8.88 2.05 -1.92
N THR A 132 8.54 1.91 -3.21
CA THR A 132 7.22 2.27 -3.75
C THR A 132 6.82 1.32 -4.87
N ARG A 133 5.53 1.32 -5.23
CA ARG A 133 5.02 0.57 -6.38
C ARG A 133 4.92 1.47 -7.60
N ALA A 134 5.18 0.90 -8.78
CA ALA A 134 4.93 1.57 -10.07
C ALA A 134 3.44 1.93 -10.29
N GLY A 135 2.52 1.34 -9.52
CA GLY A 135 1.10 1.69 -9.51
C GLY A 135 0.72 2.87 -8.62
N HIS A 136 1.64 3.43 -7.84
CA HIS A 136 1.35 4.59 -7.00
C HIS A 136 1.42 5.87 -7.82
N PHE A 137 0.41 6.70 -7.64
CA PHE A 137 0.45 8.11 -8.03
C PHE A 137 0.93 8.94 -6.86
N VAL A 138 1.87 9.85 -7.14
CA VAL A 138 2.46 10.75 -6.16
C VAL A 138 1.91 12.15 -6.44
N GLY A 139 1.12 12.69 -5.50
CA GLY A 139 0.35 13.92 -5.72
C GLY A 139 1.16 15.22 -5.61
N CYS A 140 2.22 15.21 -4.82
CA CYS A 140 3.11 16.33 -4.57
C CYS A 140 4.49 15.82 -4.18
N ASP A 141 5.47 16.72 -4.12
CA ASP A 141 6.85 16.35 -3.80
C ASP A 141 6.94 15.61 -2.46
N HIS A 142 7.61 14.47 -2.46
CA HIS A 142 7.79 13.65 -1.28
C HIS A 142 8.59 14.42 -0.23
N PRO A 143 8.18 14.45 1.04
CA PRO A 143 8.92 15.16 2.08
C PRO A 143 10.31 14.55 2.25
N ARG A 144 11.33 15.40 2.49
CA ARG A 144 12.66 14.93 2.87
C ARG A 144 12.61 14.44 4.32
N VAL A 145 12.35 13.15 4.50
CA VAL A 145 12.51 12.47 5.78
C VAL A 145 13.95 11.98 5.94
N LEU A 146 14.43 11.88 7.17
CA LEU A 146 15.77 11.37 7.49
C LEU A 146 15.63 10.28 8.56
N PRO A 147 15.50 9.00 8.15
CA PRO A 147 15.25 7.92 9.09
C PRO A 147 16.46 7.65 9.99
N ALA A 148 16.23 7.55 11.29
CA ALA A 148 17.19 6.93 12.21
C ALA A 148 17.34 5.43 11.90
N LEU A 149 18.36 4.78 12.47
CA LEU A 149 18.62 3.35 12.25
C LEU A 149 17.47 2.44 12.68
N ASP A 150 16.65 2.88 13.62
CA ASP A 150 15.49 2.18 14.15
C ASP A 150 14.16 2.72 13.62
N ASP A 151 14.15 3.66 12.67
CA ASP A 151 12.92 4.22 12.13
C ASP A 151 12.54 3.63 10.78
N VAL A 152 11.24 3.36 10.61
CA VAL A 152 10.59 3.12 9.32
C VAL A 152 9.46 4.13 9.16
N PHE A 153 9.59 5.00 8.16
CA PHE A 153 8.62 6.02 7.84
C PHE A 153 7.56 5.48 6.87
N VAL A 154 6.29 5.76 7.14
CA VAL A 154 5.16 5.34 6.31
C VAL A 154 4.14 6.47 6.15
N PRO A 155 3.35 6.50 5.06
CA PRO A 155 2.29 7.48 4.92
C PRO A 155 1.26 7.39 6.05
N GLU A 156 0.65 8.53 6.40
CA GLU A 156 -0.52 8.56 7.28
C GLU A 156 -1.70 7.73 6.74
N GLY A 157 -2.50 7.20 7.67
CA GLY A 157 -3.68 6.39 7.35
C GLY A 157 -3.35 4.97 6.87
N GLU A 158 -2.17 4.43 7.17
CA GLU A 158 -1.80 3.04 6.85
C GLU A 158 -2.02 2.06 8.01
N ASN A 159 -2.71 2.48 9.07
CA ASN A 159 -2.88 1.79 10.34
C ASN A 159 -4.09 0.83 10.40
N TYR A 160 -4.55 0.29 9.26
CA TYR A 160 -5.74 -0.59 9.19
C TYR A 160 -5.46 -2.01 9.72
N GLY A 161 -5.07 -2.09 11.00
CA GLY A 161 -4.70 -3.31 11.69
C GLY A 161 -3.24 -3.74 11.47
N GLY A 162 -2.46 -3.07 10.63
CA GLY A 162 -1.04 -3.32 10.34
C GLY A 162 -0.40 -2.04 9.80
N VAL A 163 0.69 -2.16 9.04
CA VAL A 163 1.30 -1.03 8.31
C VAL A 163 1.50 -1.40 6.85
N THR A 164 1.29 -0.45 5.94
CA THR A 164 1.36 -0.69 4.49
C THR A 164 2.66 -1.33 4.05
N ASP A 165 2.53 -2.38 3.29
CA ASP A 165 3.62 -3.14 2.70
C ASP A 165 4.16 -2.49 1.41
N ARG A 166 3.77 -1.25 1.06
CA ARG A 166 3.88 -0.76 -0.33
C ARG A 166 4.47 0.61 -0.55
N HIS A 167 4.52 1.48 0.47
CA HIS A 167 5.28 2.72 0.42
C HIS A 167 5.90 3.03 1.78
N PHE A 168 7.22 3.00 1.87
CA PHE A 168 7.92 3.22 3.13
C PHE A 168 9.37 3.67 2.91
N VAL A 169 9.93 4.35 3.91
CA VAL A 169 11.29 4.89 3.90
C VAL A 169 12.06 4.40 5.12
N PHE A 170 13.31 3.98 4.94
CA PHE A 170 14.17 3.53 6.03
C PHE A 170 15.65 3.83 5.73
N ALA A 171 16.49 3.84 6.77
CA ALA A 171 17.93 4.07 6.61
C ALA A 171 18.57 2.93 5.81
N PHE A 172 19.47 3.24 4.86
CA PHE A 172 20.11 2.20 4.04
C PHE A 172 20.86 1.15 4.88
N ALA A 173 21.46 1.58 5.99
CA ALA A 173 22.12 0.70 6.96
C ALA A 173 21.15 -0.31 7.63
N SER A 174 19.85 -0.02 7.65
CA SER A 174 18.81 -0.85 8.26
C SER A 174 18.14 -1.83 7.29
N ARG A 175 18.55 -1.87 6.02
CA ARG A 175 17.93 -2.70 4.96
C ARG A 175 17.71 -4.15 5.35
N ALA A 176 18.68 -4.79 6.00
CA ALA A 176 18.55 -6.18 6.43
C ALA A 176 17.49 -6.34 7.53
N ARG A 177 17.44 -5.41 8.49
CA ARG A 177 16.43 -5.40 9.58
C ARG A 177 15.01 -5.12 9.08
N VAL A 178 14.87 -4.44 7.94
CA VAL A 178 13.55 -4.07 7.39
C VAL A 178 13.03 -5.09 6.37
N LEU A 179 13.92 -5.66 5.55
CA LEU A 179 13.54 -6.48 4.40
C LEU A 179 13.71 -8.00 4.61
N ARG A 180 14.50 -8.45 5.60
CA ARG A 180 14.77 -9.89 5.85
C ARG A 180 13.63 -10.54 6.66
N MET A 181 12.39 -10.33 6.23
CA MET A 181 11.20 -10.80 6.92
C MET A 181 10.92 -12.28 6.70
N LEU A 182 11.24 -12.84 5.53
CA LEU A 182 10.85 -14.20 5.16
C LEU A 182 11.29 -15.29 6.14
N PRO A 183 12.56 -15.33 6.62
CA PRO A 183 12.95 -16.30 7.64
C PRO A 183 12.14 -16.17 8.92
N TRP A 184 11.90 -14.93 9.39
CA TRP A 184 11.08 -14.69 10.58
C TRP A 184 9.64 -15.15 10.38
N LEU A 185 9.06 -14.90 9.21
CA LEU A 185 7.69 -15.30 8.91
C LEU A 185 7.55 -16.83 8.85
N ALA A 186 8.55 -17.52 8.29
CA ALA A 186 8.56 -18.98 8.20
C ALA A 186 8.54 -19.65 9.58
N THR A 187 9.04 -18.96 10.60
CA THR A 187 9.07 -19.44 12.00
C THR A 187 7.96 -18.87 12.88
N HIS A 188 7.00 -18.14 12.31
CA HIS A 188 5.92 -17.49 13.06
C HIS A 188 4.57 -18.10 12.69
N ASP A 189 3.78 -18.47 13.70
CA ASP A 189 2.49 -19.17 13.52
C ASP A 189 1.31 -18.45 14.19
N GLN A 190 1.55 -17.31 14.86
CA GLN A 190 0.50 -16.59 15.59
C GLN A 190 -0.62 -16.12 14.64
N PRO A 191 -1.86 -16.63 14.77
CA PRO A 191 -2.93 -16.35 13.81
C PRO A 191 -3.28 -14.87 13.64
N GLY A 192 -3.15 -14.08 14.72
CA GLY A 192 -3.41 -12.64 14.69
C GLY A 192 -2.39 -11.85 13.85
N VAL A 193 -1.14 -12.32 13.83
CA VAL A 193 -0.03 -11.74 13.05
C VAL A 193 -0.18 -12.13 11.58
N LEU A 194 -0.49 -13.40 11.32
CA LEU A 194 -0.61 -13.95 9.97
C LEU A 194 -1.94 -13.58 9.27
N TRP A 195 -2.73 -12.67 9.81
CA TRP A 195 -4.01 -12.30 9.22
C TRP A 195 -3.89 -11.48 7.93
N SER A 196 -2.84 -10.66 7.82
CA SER A 196 -2.55 -9.86 6.62
C SER A 196 -1.05 -9.60 6.45
N PRO A 197 -0.55 -9.38 5.22
CA PRO A 197 0.85 -9.00 5.00
C PRO A 197 1.24 -7.75 5.80
N GLU A 198 0.34 -6.78 5.88
CA GLU A 198 0.52 -5.53 6.62
C GLU A 198 0.67 -5.76 8.13
N ARG A 199 -0.12 -6.71 8.70
CA ARG A 199 -0.01 -7.13 10.10
C ARG A 199 1.29 -7.87 10.39
N ALA A 200 1.61 -8.81 9.52
CA ALA A 200 2.81 -9.62 9.64
C ALA A 200 4.06 -8.74 9.57
N TRP A 201 4.10 -7.78 8.63
CA TRP A 201 5.22 -6.86 8.51
C TRP A 201 5.34 -5.92 9.72
N PHE A 202 4.23 -5.37 10.21
CA PHE A 202 4.27 -4.54 11.42
C PHE A 202 4.78 -5.31 12.65
N ALA A 203 4.32 -6.54 12.84
CA ALA A 203 4.80 -7.41 13.92
C ALA A 203 6.30 -7.73 13.76
N TYR A 204 6.76 -8.00 12.54
CA TYR A 204 8.16 -8.20 12.22
C TYR A 204 9.00 -6.96 12.59
N LEU A 205 8.60 -5.77 12.15
CA LEU A 205 9.29 -4.52 12.46
C LEU A 205 9.44 -4.32 13.98
N ARG A 206 8.38 -4.57 14.75
CA ARG A 206 8.44 -4.50 16.22
C ARG A 206 9.39 -5.54 16.82
N ALA A 207 9.39 -6.76 16.29
CA ALA A 207 10.32 -7.81 16.73
C ALA A 207 11.79 -7.46 16.43
N GLN A 208 12.04 -6.66 15.39
CA GLN A 208 13.36 -6.12 15.06
C GLN A 208 13.72 -4.86 15.85
N GLY A 209 12.86 -4.40 16.78
CA GLY A 209 13.07 -3.17 17.53
C GLY A 209 12.95 -1.90 16.68
N MET A 210 12.19 -1.94 15.58
CA MET A 210 11.94 -0.79 14.73
C MET A 210 10.72 0.00 15.23
N ARG A 211 10.80 1.32 15.12
CA ARG A 211 9.71 2.27 15.33
C ARG A 211 9.08 2.61 13.99
N VAL A 212 7.76 2.62 13.95
CA VAL A 212 7.02 3.09 12.77
C VAL A 212 6.64 4.55 13.01
N VAL A 213 7.11 5.42 12.11
CA VAL A 213 6.88 6.86 12.14
C VAL A 213 6.01 7.23 10.95
N THR A 214 5.05 8.12 11.11
CA THR A 214 4.18 8.55 10.02
C THR A 214 4.63 9.87 9.42
N PHE A 215 4.35 10.07 8.14
CA PHE A 215 4.46 11.37 7.46
C PHE A 215 3.23 11.63 6.59
N ASP A 216 2.99 12.90 6.27
CA ASP A 216 1.87 13.34 5.43
C ASP A 216 1.77 12.48 4.16
N ARG A 217 0.58 11.97 3.88
CA ARG A 217 0.41 11.06 2.75
C ARG A 217 0.60 11.82 1.44
N VAL A 218 1.56 11.37 0.63
CA VAL A 218 1.78 11.91 -0.74
C VAL A 218 1.47 10.92 -1.84
N VAL A 219 1.05 9.69 -1.50
CA VAL A 219 0.81 8.60 -2.46
C VAL A 219 -0.59 8.02 -2.37
N ALA A 220 -1.14 7.65 -3.52
CA ALA A 220 -2.39 6.90 -3.64
C ALA A 220 -2.28 5.81 -4.72
N LEU A 221 -2.90 4.65 -4.47
CA LEU A 221 -2.85 3.55 -5.41
C LEU A 221 -3.84 3.73 -6.57
N MET A 222 -3.29 3.71 -7.79
CA MET A 222 -4.05 3.75 -9.04
C MET A 222 -4.18 2.39 -9.70
N ARG A 223 -5.21 2.30 -10.55
CA ARG A 223 -5.57 1.18 -11.41
C ARG A 223 -5.68 1.69 -12.84
N VAL A 224 -5.21 0.90 -13.81
CA VAL A 224 -5.51 1.11 -15.23
C VAL A 224 -6.74 0.26 -15.62
N HIS A 225 -7.63 0.77 -16.48
CA HIS A 225 -8.90 0.12 -16.86
C HIS A 225 -8.74 -1.34 -17.36
N ASP A 226 -7.64 -1.64 -18.07
CA ASP A 226 -7.38 -2.96 -18.65
C ASP A 226 -6.72 -3.98 -17.68
N GLU A 227 -6.64 -3.66 -16.38
CA GLU A 227 -6.12 -4.60 -15.37
C GLU A 227 -7.15 -5.69 -14.97
N ALA A 228 -7.87 -6.26 -15.95
CA ALA A 228 -8.80 -7.39 -15.76
C ALA A 228 -8.12 -8.69 -15.27
N ARG A 229 -6.77 -8.73 -15.25
CA ARG A 229 -5.97 -9.93 -14.89
C ARG A 229 -5.79 -10.17 -13.40
N TYR A 230 -6.08 -9.18 -12.57
CA TYR A 230 -5.87 -9.32 -11.13
C TYR A 230 -7.23 -9.39 -10.46
N ASN A 231 -7.40 -10.36 -9.56
CA ASN A 231 -8.60 -10.61 -8.74
C ASN A 231 -8.86 -9.45 -7.75
N TRP A 232 -9.03 -8.22 -8.26
CA TRP A 232 -9.36 -7.00 -7.53
C TRP A 232 -10.88 -6.79 -7.46
N HIS A 233 -11.65 -7.89 -7.45
CA HIS A 233 -13.02 -7.85 -6.97
C HIS A 233 -12.94 -7.60 -5.46
N GLY A 234 -12.79 -6.33 -5.09
CA GLY A 234 -13.00 -5.91 -3.72
C GLY A 234 -14.32 -6.52 -3.24
N HIS A 235 -14.36 -6.96 -1.99
CA HIS A 235 -15.50 -7.61 -1.36
C HIS A 235 -16.72 -6.67 -1.18
N GLY A 236 -17.01 -5.81 -2.14
CA GLY A 236 -18.14 -4.90 -2.16
C GLY A 236 -18.38 -4.26 -3.54
N PRO A 237 -19.61 -3.79 -3.80
CA PRO A 237 -20.05 -3.26 -5.08
C PRO A 237 -19.59 -1.83 -5.36
N ILE A 238 -18.53 -1.32 -4.70
CA ILE A 238 -18.10 0.06 -4.90
C ILE A 238 -17.45 0.12 -6.29
N PRO A 239 -18.07 0.81 -7.26
CA PRO A 239 -17.48 0.92 -8.57
C PRO A 239 -16.20 1.75 -8.43
N PRO A 240 -15.16 1.44 -9.23
CA PRO A 240 -13.93 2.23 -9.22
C PRO A 240 -14.29 3.70 -9.45
N LEU A 241 -13.64 4.62 -8.73
CA LEU A 241 -13.83 6.05 -8.94
C LEU A 241 -12.78 6.53 -9.96
N PRO A 242 -13.17 7.32 -10.97
CA PRO A 242 -12.20 7.94 -11.86
C PRO A 242 -11.31 8.87 -11.04
N MET A 243 -10.05 9.02 -11.47
CA MET A 243 -9.13 9.92 -10.80
C MET A 243 -9.50 11.39 -11.10
N PRO A 244 -9.75 12.23 -10.07
CA PRO A 244 -10.01 13.66 -10.28
C PRO A 244 -8.84 14.35 -11.03
N GLY A 245 -9.18 15.25 -11.95
CA GLY A 245 -8.22 15.91 -12.86
C GLY A 245 -7.67 15.02 -13.98
N HIS A 246 -7.95 13.71 -13.96
CA HIS A 246 -7.48 12.74 -14.95
C HIS A 246 -8.64 11.88 -15.43
N CYS A 247 -9.62 12.55 -16.05
CA CYS A 247 -10.89 11.99 -16.48
C CYS A 247 -10.79 11.15 -17.75
N ASP A 248 -9.63 10.54 -18.01
CA ASP A 248 -9.53 9.51 -19.01
C ASP A 248 -10.25 8.25 -18.51
N ASP A 249 -10.83 7.48 -19.43
CA ASP A 249 -11.49 6.22 -19.09
C ASP A 249 -10.49 5.14 -18.60
N GLN A 250 -9.20 5.48 -18.51
CA GLN A 250 -8.12 4.56 -18.24
C GLN A 250 -7.65 4.61 -16.78
N SER A 251 -7.87 5.70 -16.05
CA SER A 251 -7.25 5.97 -14.75
C SER A 251 -8.25 5.96 -13.60
N TRP A 252 -8.13 4.97 -12.72
CA TRP A 252 -9.08 4.74 -11.65
C TRP A 252 -8.38 4.65 -10.29
N LEU A 253 -9.07 5.10 -9.24
CA LEU A 253 -8.63 4.97 -7.86
C LEU A 253 -8.96 3.57 -7.36
N LYS A 254 -7.95 2.86 -6.83
CA LYS A 254 -8.18 1.57 -6.17
C LYS A 254 -8.70 1.77 -4.74
N TYR A 255 -8.13 2.74 -4.03
CA TYR A 255 -8.50 3.10 -2.66
C TYR A 255 -8.81 4.60 -2.60
N PRO A 256 -10.07 5.01 -2.79
CA PRO A 256 -10.42 6.43 -2.82
C PRO A 256 -10.02 7.22 -1.57
N PHE A 257 -10.00 6.56 -0.40
CA PHE A 257 -9.58 7.20 0.85
C PHE A 257 -8.08 7.56 0.84
N GLU A 258 -7.21 6.75 0.22
CA GLU A 258 -5.78 7.09 0.07
C GLU A 258 -5.65 8.37 -0.77
N TYR A 259 -6.41 8.46 -1.86
CA TYR A 259 -6.41 9.63 -2.73
C TYR A 259 -6.92 10.88 -2.02
N LEU A 260 -8.00 10.79 -1.23
CA LEU A 260 -8.52 11.94 -0.49
C LEU A 260 -7.52 12.43 0.57
N ALA A 261 -6.87 11.51 1.30
CA ALA A 261 -5.83 11.85 2.26
C ALA A 261 -4.60 12.48 1.58
N MET A 262 -4.20 11.92 0.44
CA MET A 262 -3.14 12.49 -0.40
C MET A 262 -3.49 13.88 -0.91
N ALA A 263 -4.67 14.06 -1.50
CA ALA A 263 -5.12 15.34 -2.03
C ALA A 263 -5.18 16.42 -0.95
N GLY A 264 -5.63 16.07 0.26
CA GLY A 264 -5.64 16.99 1.40
C GLY A 264 -4.24 17.37 1.89
N SER A 265 -3.27 16.47 1.81
CA SER A 265 -1.87 16.73 2.21
C SER A 265 -1.12 17.53 1.15
N CYS A 266 -1.43 17.27 -0.13
CA CYS A 266 -0.80 17.88 -1.30
C CYS A 266 -1.50 19.16 -1.79
N ASP A 267 -2.53 19.63 -1.08
CA ASP A 267 -3.36 20.78 -1.47
C ASP A 267 -3.90 20.69 -2.92
N LEU A 268 -4.27 19.47 -3.33
CA LEU A 268 -4.80 19.23 -4.67
C LEU A 268 -6.27 19.67 -4.74
N THR A 269 -6.58 20.51 -5.73
CA THR A 269 -7.96 20.85 -6.04
C THR A 269 -8.64 19.64 -6.67
N LEU A 270 -9.74 19.18 -6.07
CA LEU A 270 -10.54 18.08 -6.57
C LEU A 270 -11.42 18.57 -7.73
N GLU A 271 -10.85 18.62 -8.93
CA GLU A 271 -11.64 18.92 -10.12
C GLU A 271 -12.62 17.78 -10.39
N SER A 272 -13.90 18.11 -10.42
CA SER A 272 -14.93 17.14 -10.79
C SER A 272 -14.72 16.72 -12.24
N CYS A 273 -14.62 15.42 -12.49
CA CYS A 273 -14.72 14.94 -13.86
C CYS A 273 -16.09 15.31 -14.44
N PRO A 274 -16.14 15.80 -15.70
CA PRO A 274 -17.42 15.96 -16.39
C PRO A 274 -18.19 14.65 -16.25
N LYS A 275 -19.47 14.71 -15.86
CA LYS A 275 -20.27 13.53 -15.57
C LYS A 275 -20.07 12.51 -16.70
N PRO A 276 -19.56 11.29 -16.41
CA PRO A 276 -19.53 10.26 -17.43
C PRO A 276 -20.97 10.09 -17.93
N GLN A 277 -21.19 10.08 -19.24
CA GLN A 277 -22.53 9.94 -19.82
C GLN A 277 -23.20 8.61 -19.43
N ASN A 278 -22.48 7.70 -18.76
CA ASN A 278 -22.99 6.49 -18.14
C ASN A 278 -23.75 6.78 -16.83
N ARG A 279 -25.07 6.53 -16.88
CA ARG A 279 -26.08 6.78 -15.82
C ARG A 279 -25.87 6.06 -14.47
N PHE A 280 -24.80 5.29 -14.28
CA PHE A 280 -24.60 4.44 -13.09
C PHE A 280 -23.84 5.10 -11.92
N PHE A 281 -23.22 6.27 -12.10
CA PHE A 281 -22.28 6.84 -11.11
C PHE A 281 -22.80 8.06 -10.31
N GLY A 282 -24.00 8.56 -10.63
CA GLY A 282 -24.54 9.83 -10.10
C GLY A 282 -24.59 10.00 -8.57
N PRO A 283 -24.97 8.98 -7.76
CA PRO A 283 -25.20 9.19 -6.32
C PRO A 283 -23.94 9.31 -5.46
N TYR A 284 -22.84 8.60 -5.78
CA TYR A 284 -21.66 8.50 -4.92
C TYR A 284 -20.75 9.74 -4.98
N LEU A 285 -20.53 10.29 -6.19
CA LEU A 285 -19.71 11.49 -6.38
C LEU A 285 -20.37 12.73 -5.78
N HIS A 286 -21.70 12.83 -5.85
CA HIS A 286 -22.45 13.95 -5.27
C HIS A 286 -22.36 13.95 -3.73
N TRP A 287 -22.32 12.78 -3.09
CA TRP A 287 -22.19 12.68 -1.64
C TRP A 287 -20.79 13.09 -1.15
N CYS A 288 -19.73 12.64 -1.83
CA CYS A 288 -18.37 13.07 -1.50
C CYS A 288 -18.19 14.57 -1.74
N ALA A 289 -18.56 15.09 -2.92
CA ALA A 289 -18.36 16.51 -3.26
C ALA A 289 -19.15 17.46 -2.34
N HIS A 290 -20.39 17.11 -1.98
CA HIS A 290 -21.25 17.96 -1.14
C HIS A 290 -20.83 17.97 0.35
N LYS A 291 -20.15 16.91 0.83
CA LYS A 291 -19.51 16.90 2.15
C LYS A 291 -18.14 17.60 2.15
N LEU A 292 -17.40 17.52 1.03
CA LEU A 292 -16.08 18.14 0.87
C LEU A 292 -16.14 19.67 0.74
N HIS A 293 -17.17 20.23 0.09
CA HIS A 293 -17.33 21.69 0.04
C HIS A 293 -17.60 22.35 1.42
N ASN A 294 -18.02 21.57 2.42
CA ASN A 294 -18.39 22.08 3.75
C ASN A 294 -17.39 21.69 4.85
N CYS A 295 -16.30 21.02 4.51
CA CYS A 295 -15.27 20.60 5.47
C CYS A 295 -13.89 20.94 4.91
N SER A 296 -13.03 21.58 5.70
CA SER A 296 -11.61 21.66 5.33
C SER A 296 -11.04 20.25 5.15
N ALA A 297 -10.11 20.05 4.21
CA ALA A 297 -9.52 18.74 3.91
C ALA A 297 -8.96 18.06 5.19
N LYS A 298 -8.39 18.86 6.11
CA LYS A 298 -7.90 18.42 7.43
C LYS A 298 -9.01 17.99 8.43
N GLY A 299 -10.26 18.39 8.20
CA GLY A 299 -11.43 18.00 8.98
C GLY A 299 -12.02 16.65 8.53
N CYS A 300 -12.02 16.38 7.22
CA CYS A 300 -12.55 15.13 6.66
C CYS A 300 -11.70 13.90 7.01
N GLY A 301 -10.36 14.02 7.01
CA GLY A 301 -9.47 12.91 7.39
C GLY A 301 -9.74 12.40 8.81
N ARG A 302 -9.86 13.33 9.78
CA ARG A 302 -10.13 13.01 11.18
C ARG A 302 -11.53 12.44 11.43
N ALA A 303 -12.53 12.84 10.63
CA ALA A 303 -13.88 12.29 10.72
C ALA A 303 -13.95 10.85 10.20
N LEU A 304 -13.22 10.54 9.12
CA LEU A 304 -13.13 9.18 8.57
C LEU A 304 -12.40 8.23 9.53
N GLU A 305 -11.31 8.69 10.16
CA GLU A 305 -10.51 7.93 11.11
C GLU A 305 -11.25 7.63 12.44
N ARG A 306 -12.14 8.53 12.89
CA ARG A 306 -13.03 8.26 14.03
C ARG A 306 -14.08 7.20 13.71
N MET A 307 -14.55 7.11 12.46
CA MET A 307 -15.51 6.09 12.04
C MET A 307 -14.89 4.69 11.94
N THR A 308 -13.57 4.58 11.70
CA THR A 308 -12.87 3.30 11.65
C THR A 308 -12.39 2.79 13.01
N ASN A 309 -12.21 3.69 13.99
CA ASN A 309 -11.64 3.36 15.31
C ASN A 309 -12.65 3.21 16.46
N SER A 310 -13.94 3.49 16.24
CA SER A 310 -14.97 3.24 17.27
C SER A 310 -15.36 1.75 17.29
N GLY A 311 -14.87 1.02 18.31
CA GLY A 311 -15.34 -0.33 18.62
C GLY A 311 -16.86 -0.37 18.89
N PRO A 312 -17.50 -1.55 18.78
CA PRO A 312 -18.95 -1.66 18.82
C PRO A 312 -19.51 -1.28 20.20
N LYS A 313 -20.25 -0.17 20.27
CA LYS A 313 -21.16 0.08 21.39
C LYS A 313 -22.44 -0.73 21.17
N ALA A 314 -22.88 -1.40 22.23
CA ALA A 314 -24.02 -2.31 22.22
C ALA A 314 -25.33 -1.60 21.81
N CYS A 315 -25.81 -1.89 20.60
CA CYS A 315 -27.18 -1.67 20.19
C CYS A 315 -27.74 -2.98 19.61
N GLY A 316 -29.01 -3.25 19.92
CA GLY A 316 -29.66 -4.56 19.88
C GLY A 316 -29.49 -5.39 18.61
N GLN A 317 -29.37 -6.70 18.83
CA GLN A 317 -29.21 -7.74 17.82
C GLN A 317 -30.35 -7.74 16.77
N ARG A 318 -30.00 -7.38 15.54
CA ARG A 318 -30.49 -8.05 14.32
C ARG A 318 -29.31 -8.24 13.37
N ARG A 319 -29.16 -9.45 12.82
CA ARG A 319 -28.05 -9.84 11.94
C ARG A 319 -28.03 -8.91 10.71
N ALA A 320 -27.00 -8.07 10.62
CA ALA A 320 -26.64 -7.30 9.42
C ALA A 320 -25.40 -7.93 8.76
N PRO A 321 -25.22 -7.83 7.44
CA PRO A 321 -24.02 -8.33 6.77
C PRO A 321 -22.78 -7.48 7.14
N MET A 322 -21.62 -8.13 7.03
CA MET A 322 -20.28 -7.68 7.45
C MET A 322 -19.91 -6.26 6.97
N TYR A 323 -19.27 -5.51 7.88
CA TYR A 323 -18.91 -4.08 7.83
C TYR A 323 -20.08 -3.13 8.05
N GLY A 324 -20.42 -2.94 9.32
CA GLY A 324 -21.35 -1.91 9.75
C GLY A 324 -20.72 -0.52 9.66
N PHE A 325 -21.02 0.22 8.59
CA PHE A 325 -21.12 1.66 8.69
C PHE A 325 -22.36 1.97 9.51
N GLN A 326 -22.20 2.42 10.75
CA GLN A 326 -23.30 3.00 11.51
C GLN A 326 -23.51 4.43 10.99
N VAL A 327 -24.59 4.64 10.26
CA VAL A 327 -25.01 5.98 9.80
C VAL A 327 -25.41 6.77 11.05
N CYS A 328 -24.50 7.57 11.60
CA CYS A 328 -24.86 8.60 12.57
C CYS A 328 -25.66 9.69 11.85
N ASN A 329 -26.97 9.69 12.06
CA ASN A 329 -27.89 10.69 11.55
C ASN A 329 -27.94 11.88 12.53
N GLU A 330 -26.79 12.51 12.79
CA GLU A 330 -26.75 13.75 13.56
C GLU A 330 -27.01 14.92 12.61
N ARG A 331 -28.24 15.45 12.67
CA ARG A 331 -28.54 16.78 12.13
C ARG A 331 -27.62 17.76 12.85
N CYS A 332 -26.75 18.43 12.09
CA CYS A 332 -26.10 19.65 12.56
C CYS A 332 -27.19 20.72 12.72
N SER A 333 -27.69 20.89 13.94
CA SER A 333 -28.50 22.06 14.30
C SER A 333 -27.58 23.28 14.34
N PRO A 334 -27.93 24.40 13.68
CA PRO A 334 -27.17 25.64 13.84
C PRO A 334 -27.31 26.12 15.30
N GLY A 335 -26.18 26.39 15.93
CA GLY A 335 -26.11 26.85 17.31
C GLY A 335 -26.86 28.16 17.51
N PHE A 336 -27.73 28.18 18.51
CA PHE A 336 -28.30 29.40 19.07
C PHE A 336 -27.19 30.26 19.68
N SER A 337 -27.23 31.56 19.40
CA SER A 337 -26.41 32.57 20.03
C SER A 337 -26.86 32.78 21.48
N ASP A 338 -25.95 32.58 22.44
CA ASP A 338 -26.13 33.07 23.80
C ASP A 338 -26.00 34.60 23.80
N THR A 339 -27.12 35.28 24.04
CA THR A 339 -27.14 36.67 24.46
C THR A 339 -26.65 36.78 25.90
N GLN A 340 -25.60 37.57 26.09
CA GLN A 340 -25.09 37.99 27.39
C GLN A 340 -26.19 38.71 28.19
N LYS A 341 -26.36 38.30 29.46
CA LYS A 341 -26.99 39.11 30.49
C LYS A 341 -25.96 40.10 31.04
N SER A 342 -26.31 41.38 30.99
CA SER A 342 -26.01 42.39 32.01
C SER A 342 -27.24 43.27 32.14
#